data_AF-A0A6M3MEL0-F1
#
_entry.id   AF-A0A6M3MEL0-F1
#
_cell.length_a   1.000
_cell.length_b   1.000
_cell.length_c   1.000
_cell.angle_alpha   90.00
_cell.angle_beta   90.00
_cell.angle_gamma   90.00
#
_symmetry.space_group_name_H-M   'P 1'
#
loop_
_entity.id
_entity.type
_entity.pdbx_description
1 polymer ?
#
loop_
_entity_poly.entity_id
_entity_poly.type
_entity_poly.pdbx_seq_one_letter_code
_entity_poly.pdbx_strand_id
1 'polypeptide(L)'
;MPAYILTCLEQIRRFTKDRIVIVLSEMPLVHFSPSDDIFMVSIDTMEKSENWKKFKEINHFNDSKYKLELWEYACERLFVIEMVMKYLNICEALHIENDNLIYAKPDTEFLRMYSNKSVCITSVTETLLSAGIMYIGSYESIKLLNKKINDLLELKGELIKLYTNEMLHEMRLLKIIYDENPGLIRLLPVFPNNYSKYIYDCASWGQYIGGAYGHKEEPFYNNSHIIGRTISQKKYDIKWIVEDGHKLPFVVNNINNKTQPIYNLHIHSKNLERWVA
;
A
#
# COMPACT_ATOMS: atom_id res chain seq x y z
N MET A 1 -8.98 4.70 18.14
CA MET A 1 -8.36 4.91 16.82
C MET A 1 -7.24 5.93 16.95
N PRO A 2 -6.02 5.66 16.43
CA PRO A 2 -4.92 6.64 16.48
C PRO A 2 -5.26 7.94 15.76
N ALA A 3 -4.78 9.09 16.26
CA ALA A 3 -5.10 10.42 15.73
C ALA A 3 -4.70 10.59 14.26
N TYR A 4 -3.54 10.03 13.86
CA TYR A 4 -3.05 10.12 12.48
C TYR A 4 -4.01 9.50 11.44
N ILE A 5 -4.91 8.59 11.84
CA ILE A 5 -5.92 8.03 10.93
C ILE A 5 -6.93 9.09 10.51
N LEU A 6 -7.34 9.97 11.44
CA LEU A 6 -8.22 11.11 11.11
C LEU A 6 -7.50 12.07 10.16
N THR A 7 -6.24 12.37 10.43
CA THR A 7 -5.41 13.20 9.54
C THR A 7 -5.34 12.60 8.13
N CYS A 8 -5.08 11.30 8.01
CA CYS A 8 -5.05 10.59 6.73
C CYS A 8 -6.41 10.67 6.01
N LEU A 9 -7.51 10.43 6.73
CA LEU A 9 -8.86 10.46 6.17
C LEU A 9 -9.26 11.86 5.67
N GLU A 10 -9.02 12.89 6.48
CA GLU A 10 -9.26 14.29 6.11
C GLU A 10 -8.45 14.69 4.88
N GLN A 11 -7.20 14.22 4.81
CA GLN A 11 -6.29 14.48 3.71
C GLN A 11 -6.77 13.81 2.41
N ILE A 12 -7.14 12.53 2.45
CA ILE A 12 -7.73 11.81 1.30
C ILE A 12 -8.98 12.53 0.79
N ARG A 13 -9.83 13.01 1.71
CA ARG A 13 -11.08 13.72 1.37
C ARG A 13 -10.88 15.05 0.65
N ARG A 14 -9.70 15.66 0.72
CA ARG A 14 -9.36 16.85 -0.10
C ARG A 14 -9.27 16.52 -1.58
N PHE A 15 -8.91 15.28 -1.93
CA PHE A 15 -8.60 14.89 -3.30
C PHE A 15 -9.66 14.00 -3.96
N THR A 16 -10.57 13.41 -3.17
CA THR A 16 -11.65 12.58 -3.72
C THR A 16 -12.97 12.68 -2.96
N LYS A 17 -14.06 12.61 -3.74
CA LYS A 17 -15.45 12.46 -3.29
C LYS A 17 -15.93 11.00 -3.38
N ASP A 18 -15.07 10.07 -3.78
CA ASP A 18 -15.43 8.66 -3.88
C ASP A 18 -15.80 8.09 -2.51
N ARG A 19 -16.60 7.02 -2.49
CA ARG A 19 -16.94 6.31 -1.25
C ARG A 19 -15.66 5.83 -0.55
N ILE A 20 -15.50 6.16 0.74
CA ILE A 20 -14.41 5.63 1.57
C ILE A 20 -14.99 4.57 2.51
N VAL A 21 -14.31 3.43 2.58
CA VAL A 21 -14.62 2.37 3.54
C VAL A 21 -13.50 2.29 4.55
N ILE A 22 -13.83 2.47 5.82
CA ILE A 22 -12.92 2.32 6.96
C ILE A 22 -13.22 0.98 7.60
N VAL A 23 -12.20 0.13 7.66
CA VAL A 23 -12.34 -1.23 8.21
C VAL A 23 -11.68 -1.28 9.58
N LEU A 24 -12.42 -1.80 10.56
CA LEU A 24 -12.05 -1.73 11.97
C LEU A 24 -12.18 -3.11 12.60
N SER A 25 -11.25 -3.47 13.49
CA SER A 25 -11.43 -4.66 14.34
C SER A 25 -12.60 -4.43 15.30
N GLU A 26 -12.58 -3.29 16.00
CA GLU A 26 -13.63 -2.88 16.93
C GLU A 26 -14.20 -1.51 16.55
N MET A 27 -15.51 -1.33 16.68
CA MET A 27 -16.14 -0.03 16.46
C MET A 27 -15.70 0.94 17.56
N PRO A 28 -15.07 2.08 17.22
CA PRO A 28 -14.64 3.04 18.23
C PRO A 28 -15.86 3.66 18.91
N LEU A 29 -15.76 3.92 20.21
CA LEU A 29 -16.73 4.71 20.98
C LEU A 29 -16.80 6.18 20.54
N VAL A 30 -15.86 6.62 19.69
CA VAL A 30 -15.77 8.00 19.23
C VAL A 30 -16.84 8.28 18.19
N HIS A 31 -17.67 9.29 18.45
CA HIS A 31 -18.61 9.86 17.50
C HIS A 31 -17.87 10.56 16.35
N PHE A 32 -17.34 9.78 15.42
CA PHE A 32 -17.24 10.26 14.05
C PHE A 32 -18.68 10.48 13.57
N SER A 33 -19.00 11.65 13.03
CA SER A 33 -20.26 11.83 12.30
C SER A 33 -19.97 11.45 10.86
N PRO A 34 -20.20 10.19 10.45
CA PRO A 34 -20.01 9.81 9.07
C PRO A 34 -20.83 10.74 8.18
N SER A 35 -20.17 11.37 7.20
CA SER A 35 -20.87 11.87 6.04
C SER A 35 -21.41 10.68 5.23
N ASP A 36 -22.39 10.91 4.35
CA ASP A 36 -23.01 9.87 3.53
C ASP A 36 -22.01 9.03 2.69
N ASP A 37 -20.79 9.53 2.51
CA ASP A 37 -19.73 8.92 1.69
C ASP A 37 -18.65 8.17 2.49
N ILE A 38 -18.74 8.09 3.82
CA ILE A 38 -17.78 7.37 4.68
C ILE A 38 -18.49 6.23 5.41
N PHE A 39 -18.10 5.00 5.08
CA PHE A 39 -18.68 3.78 5.63
C PHE A 39 -17.71 3.13 6.59
N MET A 40 -18.13 2.88 7.82
CA MET A 40 -17.36 2.14 8.81
C MET A 40 -17.87 0.70 8.84
N VAL A 41 -16.97 -0.26 8.67
CA VAL A 41 -17.29 -1.69 8.69
C VAL A 41 -16.42 -2.38 9.73
N SER A 42 -17.07 -3.12 10.64
CA SER A 42 -16.34 -3.96 11.59
C SER A 42 -16.04 -5.31 10.95
N ILE A 43 -14.82 -5.80 11.16
CA ILE A 43 -14.38 -7.14 10.74
C ILE A 43 -15.33 -8.22 11.28
N ASP A 44 -15.90 -8.02 12.48
CA ASP A 44 -16.77 -8.99 13.14
C ASP A 44 -18.19 -9.04 12.59
N THR A 45 -18.62 -8.00 11.87
CA THR A 45 -19.93 -7.97 11.21
C THR A 45 -19.96 -8.70 9.87
N MET A 46 -18.80 -9.11 9.35
CA MET A 46 -18.66 -9.73 8.04
C MET A 46 -18.52 -11.25 8.13
N GLU A 47 -19.12 -11.95 7.17
CA GLU A 47 -18.86 -13.37 6.94
C GLU A 47 -17.37 -13.57 6.59
N LYS A 48 -16.68 -14.44 7.35
CA LYS A 48 -15.27 -14.74 7.10
C LYS A 48 -15.12 -15.57 5.82
N SER A 49 -14.28 -15.12 4.88
CA SER A 49 -14.05 -15.87 3.64
C SER A 49 -13.28 -17.17 3.89
N GLU A 50 -13.39 -18.12 2.97
CA GLU A 50 -12.62 -19.38 3.02
C GLU A 50 -11.11 -19.10 3.06
N ASN A 51 -10.65 -18.13 2.25
CA ASN A 51 -9.25 -17.71 2.25
C ASN A 51 -8.82 -17.16 3.61
N TRP A 52 -9.63 -16.31 4.26
CA TRP A 52 -9.30 -15.77 5.58
C TRP A 52 -9.24 -16.87 6.65
N LYS A 53 -10.23 -17.77 6.67
CA LYS A 53 -10.27 -18.89 7.63
C LYS A 53 -9.02 -19.76 7.49
N LYS A 54 -8.70 -20.15 6.25
CA LYS A 54 -7.50 -20.92 5.92
C LYS A 54 -6.24 -20.18 6.35
N PHE A 55 -6.13 -18.88 6.06
CA PHE A 55 -5.00 -18.06 6.51
C PHE A 55 -4.82 -18.11 8.03
N LYS A 56 -5.90 -17.97 8.82
CA LYS A 56 -5.82 -18.04 10.28
C LYS A 56 -5.36 -19.41 10.80
N GLU A 57 -5.62 -20.49 10.07
CA GLU A 57 -5.19 -21.85 10.42
C GLU A 57 -3.71 -22.11 10.10
N ILE A 58 -3.20 -21.56 8.99
CA ILE A 58 -1.87 -21.93 8.45
C ILE A 58 -0.80 -20.83 8.58
N ASN A 59 -1.15 -19.63 9.05
CA ASN A 59 -0.15 -18.56 9.13
C ASN A 59 0.86 -18.85 10.27
N HIS A 60 2.14 -18.70 9.94
CA HIS A 60 3.27 -18.98 10.84
C HIS A 60 4.13 -17.74 11.12
N PHE A 61 3.62 -16.53 10.86
CA PHE A 61 4.38 -15.29 11.05
C PHE A 61 4.82 -15.09 12.52
N ASN A 62 4.05 -15.65 13.45
CA ASN A 62 4.31 -15.60 14.88
C ASN A 62 5.28 -16.68 15.40
N ASP A 63 5.69 -17.65 14.58
CA ASP A 63 6.62 -18.72 14.98
C ASP A 63 8.08 -18.27 15.06
N SER A 64 8.38 -17.03 14.68
CA SER A 64 9.72 -16.47 14.83
C SER A 64 9.97 -15.94 16.24
N LYS A 65 11.24 -15.97 16.67
CA LYS A 65 11.76 -15.38 17.92
C LYS A 65 11.40 -13.89 18.13
N TYR A 66 10.79 -13.25 17.13
CA TYR A 66 10.46 -11.84 17.11
C TYR A 66 8.98 -11.51 17.29
N LYS A 67 8.04 -12.48 17.33
CA LYS A 67 6.58 -12.27 17.53
C LYS A 67 6.09 -10.91 17.00
N LEU A 68 6.36 -10.63 15.73
CA LEU A 68 5.99 -9.35 15.14
C LEU A 68 4.58 -9.48 14.57
N GLU A 69 3.60 -9.20 15.42
CA GLU A 69 2.17 -9.06 15.06
C GLU A 69 1.99 -8.19 13.79
N LEU A 70 2.92 -7.28 13.54
CA LEU A 70 3.00 -6.46 12.32
C LEU A 70 2.84 -7.26 11.03
N TRP A 71 3.59 -8.37 10.85
CA TRP A 71 3.59 -9.10 9.58
C TRP A 71 2.35 -9.96 9.39
N GLU A 72 1.81 -10.46 10.50
CA GLU A 72 0.50 -11.11 10.48
C GLU A 72 -0.57 -10.11 10.04
N TYR A 73 -0.68 -8.94 10.69
CA TYR A 73 -1.70 -7.96 10.33
C TYR A 73 -1.50 -7.34 8.95
N ALA A 74 -0.26 -7.12 8.53
CA ALA A 74 0.05 -6.64 7.17
C ALA A 74 -0.42 -7.64 6.11
N CYS A 75 -0.32 -8.94 6.37
CA CYS A 75 -0.83 -9.98 5.47
C CYS A 75 -2.34 -10.17 5.60
N GLU A 76 -2.87 -10.25 6.83
CA GLU A 76 -4.29 -10.46 7.14
C GLU A 76 -5.17 -9.38 6.49
N ARG A 77 -4.66 -8.14 6.42
CA ARG A 77 -5.27 -7.03 5.69
C ARG A 77 -5.79 -7.44 4.30
N LEU A 78 -5.03 -8.22 3.53
CA LEU A 78 -5.38 -8.57 2.15
C LEU A 78 -6.65 -9.45 2.12
N PHE A 79 -6.77 -10.33 3.10
CA PHE A 79 -7.95 -11.18 3.31
C PHE A 79 -9.16 -10.37 3.81
N VAL A 80 -8.92 -9.40 4.69
CA VAL A 80 -9.95 -8.47 5.14
C VAL A 80 -10.50 -7.63 3.97
N ILE A 81 -9.64 -7.17 3.07
CA ILE A 81 -10.07 -6.44 1.87
C ILE A 81 -10.97 -7.31 0.98
N GLU A 82 -10.63 -8.58 0.75
CA GLU A 82 -11.50 -9.52 0.03
C GLU A 82 -12.89 -9.63 0.68
N MET A 83 -12.94 -9.78 2.00
CA MET A 83 -14.21 -9.86 2.75
C MET A 83 -15.05 -8.59 2.59
N VAL A 84 -14.43 -7.42 2.70
CA VAL A 84 -15.11 -6.12 2.55
C VAL A 84 -15.65 -5.95 1.14
N MET A 85 -14.86 -6.32 0.13
CA MET A 85 -15.31 -6.24 -1.26
C MET A 85 -16.52 -7.14 -1.51
N LYS A 86 -16.53 -8.36 -0.95
CA LYS A 86 -17.69 -9.26 -1.01
C LYS A 86 -18.90 -8.67 -0.27
N TYR A 87 -18.70 -8.23 0.97
CA TYR A 87 -19.77 -7.74 1.85
C TYR A 87 -20.50 -6.52 1.28
N LEU A 88 -19.76 -5.58 0.70
CA LEU A 88 -20.31 -4.35 0.14
C LEU A 88 -20.57 -4.41 -1.38
N ASN A 89 -20.39 -5.57 -2.02
CA ASN A 89 -20.47 -5.74 -3.48
C ASN A 89 -19.58 -4.74 -4.26
N ILE A 90 -18.34 -4.53 -3.80
CA ILE A 90 -17.37 -3.64 -4.44
C ILE A 90 -16.67 -4.39 -5.58
N CYS A 91 -16.80 -3.87 -6.80
CA CYS A 91 -16.17 -4.47 -7.97
C CYS A 91 -14.67 -4.17 -8.06
N GLU A 92 -14.26 -2.96 -7.69
CA GLU A 92 -12.87 -2.47 -7.77
C GLU A 92 -12.60 -1.54 -6.60
N ALA A 93 -11.36 -1.49 -6.12
CA ALA A 93 -11.01 -0.69 -4.95
C ALA A 93 -9.59 -0.12 -5.06
N LEU A 94 -9.40 1.05 -4.48
CA LEU A 94 -8.07 1.57 -4.14
C LEU A 94 -7.89 1.44 -2.63
N HIS A 95 -7.00 0.55 -2.22
CA HIS A 95 -6.56 0.41 -0.84
C HIS A 95 -5.41 1.37 -0.54
N ILE A 96 -5.48 2.00 0.62
CA ILE A 96 -4.49 2.95 1.13
C ILE A 96 -4.25 2.58 2.61
N GLU A 97 -2.99 2.33 2.99
CA GLU A 97 -2.63 2.17 4.39
C GLU A 97 -2.86 3.46 5.19
N ASN A 98 -3.07 3.34 6.50
CA ASN A 98 -3.45 4.47 7.35
C ASN A 98 -2.33 5.51 7.60
N ASP A 99 -1.16 5.33 7.00
CA ASP A 99 0.00 6.22 7.01
C ASP A 99 0.43 6.65 5.59
N ASN A 100 -0.44 6.43 4.60
CA ASN A 100 -0.26 6.89 3.24
C ASN A 100 -1.17 8.09 2.96
N LEU A 101 -0.57 9.20 2.52
CA LEU A 101 -1.28 10.39 2.07
C LEU A 101 -1.40 10.38 0.53
N ILE A 102 -2.43 11.00 -0.04
CA ILE A 102 -2.61 11.12 -1.51
C ILE A 102 -2.61 12.58 -1.97
N TYR A 103 -1.99 12.91 -3.09
CA TYR A 103 -1.83 14.29 -3.55
C TYR A 103 -2.57 14.56 -4.86
N ALA A 104 -3.46 13.65 -5.26
CA ALA A 104 -4.30 13.83 -6.42
C ALA A 104 -5.53 12.94 -6.38
N LYS A 105 -6.54 13.29 -7.17
CA LYS A 105 -7.64 12.38 -7.49
C LYS A 105 -7.08 11.13 -8.19
N PRO A 106 -7.52 9.91 -7.82
CA PRO A 106 -7.14 8.69 -8.52
C PRO A 106 -7.40 8.81 -10.03
N ASP A 107 -6.42 8.42 -10.84
CA ASP A 107 -6.58 8.28 -12.29
C ASP A 107 -7.26 6.94 -12.59
N THR A 108 -8.57 6.89 -12.37
CA THR A 108 -9.36 5.65 -12.46
C THR A 108 -9.34 5.06 -13.87
N GLU A 109 -9.23 5.89 -14.91
CA GLU A 109 -9.14 5.41 -16.29
C GLU A 109 -7.83 4.68 -16.52
N PHE A 110 -6.70 5.29 -16.15
CA PHE A 110 -5.40 4.65 -16.19
C PHE A 110 -5.40 3.36 -15.36
N LEU A 111 -5.88 3.40 -14.12
CA LEU A 111 -5.86 2.24 -13.21
C LEU A 111 -6.70 1.06 -13.74
N ARG A 112 -7.89 1.33 -14.29
CA ARG A 112 -8.74 0.28 -14.90
C ARG A 112 -8.08 -0.33 -16.12
N MET A 113 -7.56 0.50 -17.04
CA MET A 113 -6.88 0.04 -18.24
C MET A 113 -5.61 -0.74 -17.91
N TYR A 114 -4.77 -0.18 -17.04
CA TYR A 114 -3.46 -0.73 -16.68
C TYR A 114 -3.61 -2.03 -15.89
N SER A 115 -4.55 -2.07 -14.95
CA SER A 115 -4.79 -3.27 -14.15
C SER A 115 -5.30 -4.42 -15.00
N ASN A 116 -6.20 -4.20 -15.96
CA ASN A 116 -6.86 -5.26 -16.71
C ASN A 116 -7.41 -6.37 -15.78
N LYS A 117 -8.16 -5.96 -14.74
CA LYS A 117 -8.69 -6.79 -13.64
C LYS A 117 -7.65 -7.37 -12.67
N SER A 118 -6.35 -7.16 -12.86
CA SER A 118 -5.27 -7.55 -11.94
C SER A 118 -5.26 -6.72 -10.64
N VAL A 119 -4.40 -7.12 -9.70
CA VAL A 119 -3.98 -6.27 -8.58
C VAL A 119 -2.77 -5.44 -9.02
N CYS A 120 -2.72 -4.16 -8.65
CA CYS A 120 -1.57 -3.29 -8.91
C CYS A 120 -0.99 -2.78 -7.59
N ILE A 121 0.31 -2.99 -7.40
CA ILE A 121 1.08 -2.59 -6.21
C ILE A 121 2.42 -1.99 -6.65
N THR A 122 3.29 -1.62 -5.71
CA THR A 122 4.58 -0.99 -6.01
C THR A 122 5.76 -1.90 -5.70
N SER A 123 6.89 -1.67 -6.36
CA SER A 123 8.16 -2.36 -6.07
C SER A 123 9.02 -1.54 -5.12
N VAL A 124 9.56 -2.18 -4.08
CA VAL A 124 10.49 -1.55 -3.10
C VAL A 124 11.93 -1.91 -3.42
N THR A 125 12.17 -3.19 -3.70
CA THR A 125 13.45 -3.76 -4.12
C THR A 125 13.20 -4.76 -5.25
N GLU A 126 14.25 -5.35 -5.81
CA GLU A 126 14.08 -6.44 -6.77
C GLU A 126 13.47 -7.72 -6.19
N THR A 127 13.30 -7.78 -4.86
CA THR A 127 12.80 -8.95 -4.13
C THR A 127 11.60 -8.65 -3.24
N LEU A 128 11.15 -7.39 -3.14
CA LEU A 128 10.10 -6.94 -2.23
C LEU A 128 9.10 -6.03 -2.95
N LEU A 129 7.81 -6.35 -2.81
CA LEU A 129 6.70 -5.52 -3.27
C LEU A 129 5.94 -4.93 -2.06
N SER A 130 5.33 -3.76 -2.22
CA SER A 130 4.57 -3.08 -1.15
C SER A 130 3.12 -2.90 -1.54
N ALA A 131 2.21 -3.35 -0.67
CA ALA A 131 0.77 -3.11 -0.77
C ALA A 131 0.31 -1.88 0.04
N GLY A 132 1.22 -0.98 0.43
CA GLY A 132 0.88 0.26 1.15
C GLY A 132 -0.09 1.16 0.39
N ILE A 133 0.03 1.13 -0.94
CA ILE A 133 -1.01 1.53 -1.88
C ILE A 133 -1.26 0.37 -2.85
N MET A 134 -2.53 0.02 -3.05
CA MET A 134 -2.90 -1.11 -3.89
C MET A 134 -4.20 -0.83 -4.64
N TYR A 135 -4.16 -0.93 -5.97
CA TYR A 135 -5.37 -0.93 -6.79
C TYR A 135 -5.82 -2.37 -7.06
N ILE A 136 -7.10 -2.65 -6.91
CA ILE A 136 -7.70 -3.96 -7.09
C ILE A 136 -8.70 -3.86 -8.23
N GLY A 137 -8.35 -4.40 -9.39
CA GLY A 137 -9.18 -4.31 -10.60
C GLY A 137 -10.39 -5.24 -10.62
N SER A 138 -10.48 -6.22 -9.70
CA SER A 138 -11.67 -7.07 -9.53
C SER A 138 -11.69 -7.78 -8.17
N TYR A 139 -12.89 -8.13 -7.68
CA TYR A 139 -13.02 -9.06 -6.54
C TYR A 139 -12.30 -10.39 -6.79
N GLU A 140 -12.37 -10.92 -8.01
CA GLU A 140 -11.74 -12.20 -8.36
C GLU A 140 -10.21 -12.15 -8.29
N SER A 141 -9.58 -11.01 -8.58
CA SER A 141 -8.12 -10.90 -8.52
C SER A 141 -7.59 -10.85 -7.09
N ILE A 142 -8.27 -10.15 -6.16
CA ILE A 142 -7.88 -10.19 -4.75
C ILE A 142 -8.16 -11.56 -4.13
N LYS A 143 -9.26 -12.21 -4.50
CA LYS A 143 -9.57 -13.58 -4.07
C LYS A 143 -8.51 -14.58 -4.56
N LEU A 144 -8.09 -14.47 -5.82
CA LEU A 144 -7.03 -15.32 -6.38
C LEU A 144 -5.67 -15.02 -5.73
N LEU A 145 -5.34 -13.75 -5.49
CA LEU A 145 -4.13 -13.36 -4.76
C LEU A 145 -4.08 -14.00 -3.37
N ASN A 146 -5.16 -13.87 -2.60
CA ASN A 146 -5.25 -14.45 -1.25
C ASN A 146 -5.18 -15.98 -1.26
N LYS A 147 -5.79 -16.63 -2.28
CA LYS A 147 -5.61 -18.07 -2.48
C LYS A 147 -4.14 -18.42 -2.69
N LYS A 148 -3.42 -17.68 -3.53
CA LYS A 148 -1.99 -17.91 -3.80
C LYS A 148 -1.12 -17.69 -2.57
N ILE A 149 -1.45 -16.70 -1.73
CA ILE A 149 -0.81 -16.51 -0.42
C ILE A 149 -1.00 -17.77 0.44
N ASN A 150 -2.22 -18.29 0.53
CA ASN A 150 -2.48 -19.52 1.28
C ASN A 150 -1.74 -20.74 0.70
N ASP A 151 -1.75 -20.91 -0.63
CA ASP A 151 -1.03 -21.99 -1.30
C ASP A 151 0.47 -21.95 -0.97
N LEU A 152 1.08 -20.76 -0.90
CA LEU A 152 2.46 -20.60 -0.46
C LEU A 152 2.63 -20.95 1.02
N LEU A 153 1.81 -20.39 1.92
CA LEU A 153 1.94 -20.66 3.35
C LEU A 153 1.79 -22.16 3.70
N GLU A 154 0.98 -22.90 2.94
CA GLU A 154 0.83 -24.35 3.07
C GLU A 154 2.08 -25.16 2.71
N LEU A 155 2.98 -24.62 1.87
CA LEU A 155 4.22 -25.29 1.51
C LEU A 155 5.19 -25.46 2.69
N LYS A 156 4.76 -25.19 3.93
CA LYS A 156 5.51 -25.13 5.19
C LYS A 156 6.64 -24.10 5.10
N GLY A 157 6.64 -23.14 6.03
CA GLY A 157 7.57 -22.00 6.01
C GLY A 157 9.06 -22.36 5.93
N GLU A 158 9.47 -23.59 6.27
CA GLU A 158 10.85 -24.07 6.09
C GLU A 158 11.26 -24.21 4.62
N LEU A 159 10.39 -24.74 3.74
CA LEU A 159 10.67 -24.83 2.31
C LEU A 159 10.78 -23.43 1.70
N ILE A 160 9.90 -22.50 2.09
CA ILE A 160 9.98 -21.11 1.61
C ILE A 160 11.22 -20.38 2.16
N LYS A 161 11.64 -20.65 3.39
CA LYS A 161 12.92 -20.15 3.92
C LYS A 161 14.10 -20.67 3.10
N LEU A 162 14.07 -21.93 2.62
CA LEU A 162 15.09 -22.46 1.72
C LEU A 162 15.09 -21.74 0.36
N TYR A 163 13.93 -21.31 -0.15
CA TYR A 163 13.85 -20.54 -1.40
C TYR A 163 14.35 -19.09 -1.26
N THR A 164 14.24 -18.48 -0.07
CA THR A 164 14.47 -17.04 0.12
C THR A 164 15.69 -16.69 0.96
N ASN A 165 16.26 -17.63 1.72
CA ASN A 165 17.34 -17.44 2.71
C ASN A 165 17.08 -16.33 3.75
N GLU A 166 15.84 -15.87 3.88
CA GLU A 166 15.48 -14.68 4.65
C GLU A 166 14.10 -14.87 5.32
N MET A 167 13.70 -13.93 6.18
CA MET A 167 12.44 -14.01 6.92
C MET A 167 11.24 -13.84 6.00
N LEU A 168 10.33 -14.82 5.97
CA LEU A 168 9.09 -14.72 5.20
C LEU A 168 8.15 -13.65 5.79
N HIS A 169 7.67 -12.73 4.95
CA HIS A 169 6.65 -11.73 5.26
C HIS A 169 5.85 -11.39 3.99
N GLU A 170 4.74 -10.65 4.15
CA GLU A 170 3.79 -10.32 3.08
C GLU A 170 4.48 -9.81 1.80
N MET A 171 5.35 -8.81 1.91
CA MET A 171 6.04 -8.21 0.75
C MET A 171 6.81 -9.22 -0.12
N ARG A 172 7.34 -10.30 0.48
CA ARG A 172 8.05 -11.37 -0.23
C ARG A 172 7.07 -12.34 -0.86
N LEU A 173 6.00 -12.70 -0.15
CA LEU A 173 4.94 -13.53 -0.70
C LEU A 173 4.37 -12.87 -1.95
N LEU A 174 4.11 -11.56 -1.90
CA LEU A 174 3.67 -10.79 -3.07
C LEU A 174 4.67 -10.87 -4.22
N LYS A 175 5.98 -10.80 -3.93
CA LYS A 175 7.01 -10.92 -4.97
C LYS A 175 7.05 -12.31 -5.60
N ILE A 176 7.01 -13.37 -4.80
CA ILE A 176 6.98 -14.75 -5.29
C ILE A 176 5.75 -14.94 -6.19
N ILE A 177 4.57 -14.50 -5.73
CA ILE A 177 3.33 -14.59 -6.52
C ILE A 177 3.44 -13.81 -7.82
N TYR A 178 4.01 -12.61 -7.80
CA TYR A 178 4.24 -11.80 -9.00
C TYR A 178 5.11 -12.52 -10.03
N ASP A 179 6.20 -13.16 -9.58
CA ASP A 179 7.12 -13.87 -10.47
C ASP A 179 6.49 -15.15 -11.05
N GLU A 180 5.72 -15.88 -10.24
CA GLU A 180 5.10 -17.16 -10.63
C GLU A 180 3.78 -17.02 -11.38
N ASN A 181 3.10 -15.87 -11.27
CA ASN A 181 1.76 -15.67 -11.84
C ASN A 181 1.71 -14.37 -12.68
N PRO A 182 2.33 -14.37 -13.87
CA PRO A 182 2.32 -13.21 -14.76
C PRO A 182 0.91 -12.71 -15.01
N GLY A 183 0.68 -11.42 -14.74
CA GLY A 183 -0.61 -10.77 -14.93
C GLY A 183 -1.58 -10.86 -13.76
N LEU A 184 -1.28 -11.57 -12.66
CA LEU A 184 -2.07 -11.45 -11.43
C LEU A 184 -1.73 -10.15 -10.69
N ILE A 185 -0.45 -9.83 -10.58
CA ILE A 185 0.09 -8.60 -10.02
C ILE A 185 0.72 -7.78 -11.14
N ARG A 186 0.47 -6.46 -11.13
CA ARG A 186 1.14 -5.46 -11.98
C ARG A 186 1.81 -4.40 -11.12
N LEU A 187 2.89 -3.82 -11.62
CA LEU A 187 3.69 -2.86 -10.85
C LEU A 187 3.36 -1.42 -11.26
N LEU A 188 2.79 -0.67 -10.33
CA LEU A 188 2.62 0.78 -10.47
C LEU A 188 4.00 1.45 -10.60
N PRO A 189 4.14 2.48 -11.46
CA PRO A 189 5.41 3.12 -11.69
C PRO A 189 5.88 3.89 -10.46
N VAL A 190 7.08 3.60 -9.99
CA VAL A 190 7.71 4.34 -8.88
C VAL A 190 8.69 5.43 -9.35
N PHE A 191 8.93 5.50 -10.67
CA PHE A 191 9.81 6.47 -11.33
C PHE A 191 9.08 7.17 -12.48
N PRO A 192 9.57 8.36 -12.88
CA PRO A 192 9.00 9.08 -14.02
C PRO A 192 8.94 8.22 -15.29
N ASN A 193 7.81 8.27 -15.98
CA ASN A 193 7.48 7.46 -17.15
C ASN A 193 6.49 8.22 -18.06
N ASN A 194 6.23 7.70 -19.26
CA ASN A 194 5.39 8.37 -20.26
C ASN A 194 3.95 7.83 -20.33
N TYR A 195 3.59 6.81 -19.55
CA TYR A 195 2.31 6.10 -19.69
C TYR A 195 1.34 6.30 -18.51
N SER A 196 1.84 6.79 -17.38
CA SER A 196 1.04 7.13 -16.20
C SER A 196 1.20 8.62 -15.93
N LYS A 197 0.11 9.28 -15.52
CA LYS A 197 0.15 10.67 -15.05
C LYS A 197 0.99 10.81 -13.78
N TYR A 198 0.85 9.85 -12.86
CA TYR A 198 1.51 9.88 -11.56
C TYR A 198 2.57 8.79 -11.43
N ILE A 199 3.49 9.00 -10.48
CA ILE A 199 4.26 7.90 -9.89
C ILE A 199 3.70 7.56 -8.51
N TYR A 200 4.02 6.38 -7.99
CA TYR A 200 3.48 5.87 -6.74
C TYR A 200 4.61 5.59 -5.77
N ASP A 201 4.45 6.01 -4.51
CA ASP A 201 5.42 5.71 -3.47
C ASP A 201 5.23 4.29 -2.94
N CYS A 202 6.34 3.58 -2.81
CA CYS A 202 6.42 2.23 -2.29
C CYS A 202 6.90 2.14 -0.83
N ALA A 203 7.30 3.28 -0.26
CA ALA A 203 7.83 3.56 1.09
C ALA A 203 8.93 4.64 0.98
N SER A 204 9.71 4.58 -0.11
CA SER A 204 11.02 5.22 -0.19
C SER A 204 10.95 6.72 -0.42
N TRP A 205 9.96 7.22 -1.18
CA TRP A 205 9.79 8.67 -1.35
C TRP A 205 9.33 9.30 -0.04
N GLY A 206 8.40 8.67 0.67
CA GLY A 206 7.94 9.08 1.99
C GLY A 206 9.05 9.03 3.05
N GLN A 207 9.89 8.00 3.03
CA GLN A 207 11.11 7.94 3.87
C GLN A 207 12.08 9.07 3.56
N TYR A 208 12.26 9.39 2.27
CA TYR A 208 13.18 10.44 1.85
C TYR A 208 12.77 11.83 2.33
N ILE A 209 11.47 12.11 2.47
CA ILE A 209 11.00 13.42 2.96
C ILE A 209 10.79 13.44 4.48
N GLY A 210 10.26 12.36 5.04
CA GLY A 210 9.69 12.33 6.39
C GLY A 210 10.53 11.55 7.39
N GLY A 211 11.59 10.91 6.93
CA GLY A 211 12.42 10.01 7.70
C GLY A 211 11.83 8.61 7.86
N ALA A 212 12.60 7.74 8.51
CA ALA A 212 12.25 6.35 8.77
C ALA A 212 12.19 6.06 10.28
N TYR A 213 11.81 4.83 10.64
CA TYR A 213 11.88 4.38 12.02
C TYR A 213 13.34 4.47 12.54
N GLY A 214 13.56 5.26 13.59
CA GLY A 214 14.91 5.56 14.12
C GLY A 214 15.58 6.81 13.56
N HIS A 215 15.08 7.36 12.44
CA HIS A 215 15.55 8.59 11.80
C HIS A 215 14.36 9.54 11.59
N LYS A 216 13.67 9.87 12.69
CA LYS A 216 12.46 10.69 12.60
C LYS A 216 12.84 12.10 12.17
N GLU A 217 12.10 12.63 11.19
CA GLU A 217 12.15 14.04 10.77
C GLU A 217 13.40 14.46 9.97
N GLU A 218 14.28 13.52 9.63
CA GLU A 218 15.40 13.75 8.72
C GLU A 218 15.21 12.97 7.42
N PRO A 219 15.55 13.54 6.26
CA PRO A 219 15.58 12.80 5.01
C PRO A 219 16.34 11.48 5.12
N PHE A 220 15.68 10.36 4.83
CA PHE A 220 16.29 9.04 4.91
C PHE A 220 16.09 8.27 3.61
N TYR A 221 17.15 7.66 3.09
CA TYR A 221 17.05 6.73 1.99
C TYR A 221 17.81 5.45 2.29
N ASN A 222 17.25 4.31 1.88
CA ASN A 222 17.90 3.01 1.97
C ASN A 222 18.48 2.61 0.62
N ASN A 223 19.80 2.42 0.53
CA ASN A 223 20.47 2.00 -0.71
C ASN A 223 20.07 0.57 -1.17
N SER A 224 19.38 -0.23 -0.36
CA SER A 224 18.80 -1.48 -0.85
C SER A 224 17.51 -1.24 -1.67
N HIS A 225 16.81 -0.13 -1.44
CA HIS A 225 15.60 0.23 -2.16
C HIS A 225 15.92 0.78 -3.55
N ILE A 226 15.06 0.48 -4.53
CA ILE A 226 15.27 0.93 -5.91
C ILE A 226 15.32 2.46 -6.01
N ILE A 227 14.41 3.15 -5.31
CA ILE A 227 14.40 4.63 -5.22
C ILE A 227 15.61 5.14 -4.44
N GLY A 228 15.92 4.54 -3.28
CA GLY A 228 17.03 5.00 -2.44
C GLY A 228 18.39 4.96 -3.15
N ARG A 229 18.65 3.94 -3.99
CA ARG A 229 19.84 3.92 -4.86
C ARG A 229 19.90 5.10 -5.82
N THR A 230 18.77 5.49 -6.39
CA THR A 230 18.75 6.59 -7.37
C THR A 230 18.89 7.95 -6.70
N ILE A 231 18.39 8.11 -5.48
CA ILE A 231 18.59 9.31 -4.65
C ILE A 231 20.07 9.44 -4.29
N SER A 232 20.72 8.36 -3.85
CA SER A 232 22.15 8.39 -3.50
C SER A 232 23.06 8.70 -4.69
N GLN A 233 22.63 8.33 -5.89
CA GLN A 233 23.26 8.70 -7.16
C GLN A 233 22.93 10.13 -7.64
N LYS A 234 22.13 10.90 -6.89
CA LYS A 234 21.61 12.23 -7.25
C LYS A 234 20.85 12.25 -8.58
N LYS A 235 20.31 11.11 -9.00
CA LYS A 235 19.55 10.99 -10.26
C LYS A 235 18.16 11.61 -10.15
N TYR A 236 17.55 11.48 -8.98
CA TYR A 236 16.23 12.01 -8.69
C TYR A 236 16.22 12.77 -7.37
N ASP A 237 15.31 13.73 -7.27
CA ASP A 237 15.01 14.51 -6.07
C ASP A 237 13.49 14.78 -5.99
N ILE A 238 13.01 15.35 -4.90
CA ILE A 238 11.63 15.80 -4.73
C ILE A 238 11.56 17.33 -4.72
N LYS A 239 10.64 17.87 -5.50
CA LYS A 239 10.24 19.27 -5.46
C LYS A 239 8.79 19.38 -5.02
N TRP A 240 8.51 20.36 -4.18
CA TRP A 240 7.14 20.73 -3.83
C TRP A 240 6.67 21.90 -4.70
N ILE A 241 5.49 21.78 -5.27
CA ILE A 241 4.85 22.79 -6.12
C ILE A 241 3.51 23.16 -5.48
N VAL A 242 3.20 24.44 -5.40
CA VAL A 242 1.91 24.90 -4.88
C VAL A 242 0.95 25.10 -6.04
N GLU A 243 -0.15 24.35 -6.06
CA GLU A 243 -1.22 24.43 -7.06
C GLU A 243 -2.56 24.52 -6.32
N ASP A 244 -3.41 25.49 -6.68
CA ASP A 244 -4.72 25.73 -6.06
C ASP A 244 -4.71 25.79 -4.52
N GLY A 245 -3.61 26.30 -3.95
CA GLY A 245 -3.42 26.40 -2.51
C GLY A 245 -2.93 25.13 -1.82
N HIS A 246 -2.71 24.04 -2.57
CA HIS A 246 -2.20 22.75 -2.07
C HIS A 246 -0.73 22.56 -2.41
N LYS A 247 0.03 21.94 -1.50
CA LYS A 247 1.44 21.66 -1.68
C LYS A 247 1.62 20.24 -2.23
N LEU A 248 1.94 20.13 -3.50
CA LEU A 248 2.00 18.88 -4.24
C LEU A 248 3.45 18.40 -4.44
N PRO A 249 3.76 17.12 -4.16
CA PRO A 249 5.09 16.55 -4.37
C PRO A 249 5.28 16.11 -5.83
N PHE A 250 6.46 16.41 -6.38
CA PHE A 250 6.89 16.00 -7.71
C PHE A 250 8.27 15.36 -7.60
N VAL A 251 8.49 14.24 -8.30
CA VAL A 251 9.86 13.77 -8.56
C VAL A 251 10.47 14.57 -9.69
N VAL A 252 11.70 15.01 -9.48
CA VAL A 252 12.53 15.70 -10.46
C VAL A 252 13.63 14.76 -10.92
N ASN A 253 13.78 14.58 -12.23
CA ASN A 253 14.92 13.91 -12.83
C ASN A 253 16.05 14.92 -13.05
N ASN A 254 17.12 14.81 -12.27
CA ASN A 254 18.23 15.77 -12.29
C ASN A 254 19.09 15.69 -13.57
N ILE A 255 18.89 14.67 -14.41
CA ILE A 255 19.63 14.52 -15.67
C ILE A 255 18.96 15.30 -16.81
N ASN A 256 17.63 15.31 -16.86
CA ASN A 256 16.87 15.91 -17.97
C ASN A 256 15.84 16.96 -17.53
N ASN A 257 15.80 17.30 -16.24
CA ASN A 257 14.88 18.26 -15.61
C ASN A 257 13.39 17.95 -15.80
N LYS A 258 13.03 16.74 -16.24
CA LYS A 258 11.63 16.33 -16.28
C LYS A 258 11.09 16.14 -14.87
N THR A 259 9.85 16.56 -14.67
CA THR A 259 9.13 16.39 -13.41
C THR A 259 7.89 15.55 -13.62
N GLN A 260 7.50 14.80 -12.59
CA GLN A 260 6.25 14.04 -12.59
C GLN A 260 5.63 14.03 -11.18
N PRO A 261 4.31 14.27 -11.04
CA PRO A 261 3.65 14.30 -9.75
C PRO A 261 3.67 12.92 -9.07
N ILE A 262 3.83 12.93 -7.75
CA ILE A 262 3.71 11.73 -6.91
C ILE A 262 2.27 11.61 -6.44
N TYR A 263 1.66 10.44 -6.67
CA TYR A 263 0.28 10.17 -6.27
C TYR A 263 0.12 10.06 -4.76
N ASN A 264 0.97 9.28 -4.11
CA ASN A 264 0.93 9.03 -2.67
C ASN A 264 2.31 9.20 -2.02
N LEU A 265 2.34 9.47 -0.72
CA LEU A 265 3.55 9.39 0.10
C LEU A 265 3.28 8.54 1.35
N HIS A 266 4.12 7.53 1.56
CA HIS A 266 4.06 6.61 2.69
C HIS A 266 4.92 7.14 3.83
N ILE A 267 4.30 7.81 4.80
CA ILE A 267 5.02 8.56 5.83
C ILE A 267 5.31 7.68 7.05
N HIS A 268 6.49 7.06 7.04
CA HIS A 268 6.93 6.16 8.12
C HIS A 268 7.09 6.82 9.49
N SER A 269 7.36 8.14 9.56
CA SER A 269 7.47 8.87 10.83
C SER A 269 6.12 9.11 11.52
N LYS A 270 5.00 8.83 10.83
CA LYS A 270 3.61 9.07 11.28
C LYS A 270 3.30 10.53 11.61
N ASN A 271 4.19 11.46 11.31
CA ASN A 271 3.97 12.90 11.45
C ASN A 271 3.23 13.45 10.21
N LEU A 272 2.02 12.92 9.98
CA LEU A 272 1.25 13.19 8.75
C LEU A 272 0.88 14.66 8.62
N GLU A 273 0.61 15.36 9.74
CA GLU A 273 0.16 16.75 9.76
C GLU A 273 1.11 17.70 9.01
N ARG A 274 2.42 17.44 9.03
CA ARG A 274 3.41 18.24 8.28
C ARG A 274 3.25 18.17 6.76
N TRP A 275 2.57 17.14 6.27
CA TRP A 275 2.50 16.79 4.85
C TRP A 275 1.08 16.91 4.27
N VAL A 276 0.12 17.40 5.05
CA VAL A 276 -1.30 17.56 4.68
C VAL A 276 -1.58 18.85 3.88
N ALA A 277 -0.58 19.72 3.71
CA ALA A 277 -0.67 21.07 3.15
C ALA A 277 -1.49 21.17 1.84
#